data_AF-L7CL62-F1
#
_entry.id   AF-L7CL62-F1
#
_cell.length_a   1.000
_cell.length_b   1.000
_cell.length_c   1.000
_cell.angle_alpha   90.00
_cell.angle_beta   90.00
_cell.angle_gamma   90.00
#
_symmetry.space_group_name_H-M   'P 1'
#
loop_
_entity.id
_entity.type
_entity.pdbx_description
1 polymer ?
#
loop_
_entity_poly.entity_id
_entity_poly.type
_entity_poly.pdbx_seq_one_letter_code
_entity_poly.pdbx_strand_id
1 'polypeptide(L)'
;MTDQGNAYVKWPSQLRNSQGATALASELIGTGLAEWFGLPTFEYAVMQACEADAFPDSDDENLVPVFLTKEVEGDTWKGTAKELNQVENKADISRLVVFDTFACNSDRHLIFDNRGQKREHRNDGNVFLSQDAAPKMLRLRVYDHTIAITP
;
A
#
# COMPACT_ATOMS: atom_id res chain seq x y z
N MET A 1 7.62 13.53 -13.58
CA MET A 1 9.02 13.14 -13.31
C MET A 1 9.62 14.24 -12.45
N THR A 2 9.98 13.95 -11.21
CA THR A 2 10.72 14.91 -10.38
C THR A 2 12.21 14.73 -10.63
N ASP A 3 13.01 15.69 -10.20
CA ASP A 3 14.47 15.59 -10.13
C ASP A 3 14.97 14.47 -9.21
N GLN A 4 14.10 13.95 -8.33
CA GLN A 4 14.41 12.86 -7.39
C GLN A 4 13.84 11.49 -7.82
N GLY A 5 13.27 11.39 -9.01
CA GLY A 5 12.73 10.15 -9.57
C GLY A 5 11.23 10.22 -9.87
N ASN A 6 10.62 9.05 -10.05
CA ASN A 6 9.19 8.94 -10.27
C ASN A 6 8.45 8.74 -8.95
N ALA A 7 7.18 9.11 -8.95
CA ALA A 7 6.27 8.86 -7.85
C ALA A 7 4.95 8.32 -8.40
N TYR A 8 4.33 7.43 -7.64
CA TYR A 8 2.96 6.99 -7.85
C TYR A 8 2.03 7.87 -7.03
N VAL A 9 0.85 8.16 -7.57
CA VAL A 9 -0.14 8.99 -6.89
C VAL A 9 -1.46 8.24 -6.76
N LYS A 10 -2.05 8.27 -5.56
CA LYS A 10 -3.41 7.80 -5.29
C LYS A 10 -4.34 9.00 -5.17
N TRP A 11 -5.33 9.05 -6.06
CA TRP A 11 -6.34 10.09 -6.10
C TRP A 11 -7.57 9.72 -5.26
N PRO A 12 -8.16 10.66 -4.50
CA PRO A 12 -9.37 10.43 -3.70
C PRO A 12 -10.68 10.50 -4.51
N SER A 13 -10.60 10.76 -5.82
CA SER A 13 -11.77 10.96 -6.70
C SER A 13 -12.55 9.66 -6.90
N GLN A 14 -13.87 9.69 -6.71
CA GLN A 14 -14.76 8.53 -6.94
C GLN A 14 -14.72 8.01 -8.38
N LEU A 15 -14.28 8.83 -9.34
CA LEU A 15 -14.10 8.45 -10.75
C LEU A 15 -12.85 7.59 -10.97
N ARG A 16 -11.93 7.57 -10.02
CA ARG A 16 -10.63 6.87 -10.10
C ARG A 16 -10.42 5.87 -8.96
N ASN A 17 -11.05 6.10 -7.83
CA ASN A 17 -11.10 5.23 -6.66
C ASN A 17 -12.52 5.21 -6.10
N SER A 18 -13.24 4.10 -6.28
CA SER A 18 -14.62 3.94 -5.80
C SER A 18 -14.77 4.08 -4.27
N GLN A 19 -13.68 3.94 -3.52
CA GLN A 19 -13.66 4.08 -2.05
C GLN A 19 -13.47 5.55 -1.59
N GLY A 20 -13.14 6.47 -2.50
CA GLY A 20 -13.10 7.91 -2.25
C GLY A 20 -12.07 8.38 -1.20
N ALA A 21 -12.39 9.49 -0.53
CA ALA A 21 -11.52 10.12 0.48
C ALA A 21 -11.22 9.23 1.70
N THR A 22 -12.11 8.30 2.04
CA THR A 22 -11.91 7.37 3.16
C THR A 22 -10.73 6.43 2.91
N ALA A 23 -10.54 5.96 1.67
CA ALA A 23 -9.39 5.13 1.33
C ALA A 23 -8.06 5.89 1.43
N LEU A 24 -8.06 7.19 1.14
CA LEU A 24 -6.89 8.03 1.33
C LEU A 24 -6.53 8.16 2.82
N ALA A 25 -7.54 8.37 3.67
CA ALA A 25 -7.35 8.43 5.12
C ALA A 25 -6.85 7.08 5.67
N SER A 26 -7.45 5.97 5.24
CA SER A 26 -6.99 4.62 5.61
C SER A 26 -5.57 4.33 5.14
N GLU A 27 -5.19 4.74 3.92
CA GLU A 27 -3.82 4.59 3.44
C GLU A 27 -2.83 5.38 4.30
N LEU A 28 -3.15 6.64 4.62
CA LEU A 28 -2.27 7.50 5.43
C LEU A 28 -2.11 6.96 6.85
N ILE A 29 -3.22 6.64 7.52
CA ILE A 29 -3.20 6.13 8.89
C ILE A 29 -2.57 4.73 8.92
N GLY A 30 -2.94 3.86 7.99
CA GLY A 30 -2.41 2.50 7.88
C GLY A 30 -0.91 2.49 7.62
N THR A 31 -0.41 3.33 6.72
CA THR A 31 1.03 3.47 6.46
C THR A 31 1.77 4.02 7.68
N GLY A 32 1.25 5.06 8.34
CA GLY A 32 1.85 5.59 9.56
C GLY A 32 1.85 4.58 10.73
N LEU A 33 0.80 3.76 10.87
CA LEU A 33 0.77 2.68 11.85
C LEU A 33 1.76 1.56 11.51
N ALA A 34 1.93 1.23 10.24
CA ALA A 34 2.92 0.24 9.81
C ALA A 34 4.35 0.70 10.15
N GLU A 35 4.66 1.98 9.91
CA GLU A 35 5.94 2.59 10.29
C GLU A 35 6.16 2.54 11.80
N TRP A 36 5.14 2.93 12.57
CA TRP A 36 5.19 2.87 14.04
C TRP A 36 5.38 1.44 14.55
N PHE A 37 4.80 0.45 13.87
CA PHE A 37 4.97 -0.97 14.15
C PHE A 37 6.34 -1.53 13.73
N GLY A 38 7.16 -0.72 13.05
CA GLY A 38 8.50 -1.10 12.59
C GLY A 38 8.48 -1.92 11.30
N LEU A 39 7.41 -1.86 10.51
CA LEU A 39 7.36 -2.44 9.17
C LEU A 39 7.95 -1.47 8.14
N PRO A 40 8.76 -1.96 7.20
CA PRO A 40 9.29 -1.14 6.12
C PRO A 40 8.18 -0.74 5.14
N THR A 41 7.96 0.56 4.99
CA THR A 41 7.01 1.20 4.06
C THR A 41 7.75 1.86 2.91
N PHE A 42 7.02 2.45 1.96
CA PHE A 42 7.59 3.34 0.95
C PHE A 42 7.75 4.75 1.53
N GLU A 43 8.72 5.52 1.02
CA GLU A 43 8.71 6.97 1.25
C GLU A 43 7.43 7.55 0.65
N TYR A 44 6.68 8.31 1.44
CA TYR A 44 5.41 8.90 1.01
C TYR A 44 5.28 10.36 1.41
N ALA A 45 4.37 11.06 0.73
CA ALA A 45 3.98 12.43 1.05
C ALA A 45 2.48 12.62 0.79
N VAL A 46 1.89 13.62 1.45
CA VAL A 46 0.54 14.10 1.16
C VAL A 46 0.65 15.53 0.65
N MET A 47 0.00 15.83 -0.47
CA MET A 47 -0.06 17.18 -1.01
C MET A 47 -1.46 17.51 -1.53
N GLN A 48 -1.70 18.77 -1.84
CA GLN A 48 -2.89 19.21 -2.57
C GLN A 48 -2.57 19.19 -4.07
N ALA A 49 -3.45 18.61 -4.87
CA ALA A 49 -3.37 18.61 -6.33
C ALA A 49 -4.78 18.66 -6.92
N CYS A 50 -4.96 19.19 -8.12
CA CYS A 50 -6.22 19.09 -8.85
C CYS A 50 -6.13 18.04 -9.96
N GLU A 51 -7.26 17.54 -10.46
CA GLU A 51 -7.21 16.50 -11.51
C GLU A 51 -6.57 17.03 -12.80
N ALA A 52 -6.73 18.33 -13.11
CA ALA A 52 -6.07 18.99 -14.23
C ALA A 52 -4.52 18.91 -14.16
N ASP A 53 -3.93 18.76 -12.97
CA ASP A 53 -2.48 18.59 -12.80
C ASP A 53 -1.98 17.23 -13.31
N ALA A 54 -2.83 16.20 -13.31
CA ALA A 54 -2.46 14.82 -13.68
C ALA A 54 -3.13 14.31 -14.95
N PHE A 55 -4.25 14.89 -15.34
CA PHE A 55 -5.04 14.46 -16.49
C PHE A 55 -5.25 15.64 -17.43
N PRO A 56 -4.59 15.66 -18.61
CA PRO A 56 -4.68 16.77 -19.56
C PRO A 56 -6.11 17.08 -20.06
N ASP A 57 -7.03 16.11 -19.97
CA ASP A 57 -8.42 16.24 -20.42
C ASP A 57 -9.39 16.63 -19.28
N SER A 58 -8.89 16.88 -18.06
CA SER A 58 -9.73 17.30 -16.93
C SER A 58 -9.73 18.81 -16.79
N ASP A 59 -10.93 19.40 -16.77
CA ASP A 59 -11.14 20.82 -16.43
C ASP A 59 -11.35 21.02 -14.90
N ASP A 60 -11.18 19.96 -14.10
CA ASP A 60 -11.40 20.02 -12.65
C ASP A 60 -10.15 20.58 -11.93
N GLU A 61 -10.24 21.86 -11.58
CA GLU A 61 -9.23 22.62 -10.83
C GLU A 61 -9.42 22.51 -9.30
N ASN A 62 -10.37 21.70 -8.80
CA ASN A 62 -10.56 21.55 -7.37
C ASN A 62 -9.34 20.85 -6.73
N LEU A 63 -8.68 21.56 -5.81
CA LEU A 63 -7.59 21.00 -5.03
C LEU A 63 -8.12 19.96 -4.05
N VAL A 64 -7.57 18.75 -4.14
CA VAL A 64 -7.86 17.63 -3.26
C VAL A 64 -6.57 17.06 -2.67
N PRO A 65 -6.62 16.48 -1.45
CA PRO A 65 -5.45 15.79 -0.91
C PRO A 65 -5.16 14.54 -1.74
N VAL A 66 -3.90 14.34 -2.11
CA VAL A 66 -3.42 13.14 -2.81
C VAL A 66 -2.28 12.51 -2.02
N PHE A 67 -2.17 11.18 -2.11
CA PHE A 67 -1.12 10.41 -1.44
C PHE A 67 -0.11 9.97 -2.49
N LEU A 68 1.15 10.34 -2.28
CA LEU A 68 2.26 10.07 -3.18
C LEU A 68 3.17 9.05 -2.55
N THR A 69 3.62 8.06 -3.34
CA THR A 69 4.69 7.15 -2.94
C THR A 69 5.82 7.22 -3.94
N LYS A 70 7.06 7.18 -3.45
CA LYS A 70 8.24 7.11 -4.31
C LYS A 70 8.26 5.79 -5.07
N GLU A 71 8.60 5.83 -6.35
CA GLU A 71 8.83 4.61 -7.13
C GLU A 71 10.07 3.88 -6.60
N VAL A 72 9.93 2.57 -6.39
CA VAL A 72 11.02 1.67 -6.02
C VAL A 72 11.00 0.48 -6.96
N GLU A 73 12.17 0.10 -7.49
CA GLU A 73 12.29 -1.08 -8.32
C GLU A 73 11.96 -2.36 -7.54
N GLY A 74 11.14 -3.22 -8.12
CA GLY A 74 10.66 -4.44 -7.49
C GLY A 74 9.42 -4.98 -8.17
N ASP A 75 8.79 -5.95 -7.53
CA ASP A 75 7.54 -6.54 -7.99
C ASP A 75 6.70 -6.98 -6.79
N THR A 76 5.42 -7.22 -7.02
CA THR A 76 4.53 -7.82 -6.03
C THR A 76 4.94 -9.27 -5.75
N TRP A 77 4.82 -9.70 -4.49
CA TRP A 77 5.16 -11.05 -4.10
C TRP A 77 4.21 -12.06 -4.72
N LYS A 78 4.74 -13.05 -5.45
CA LYS A 78 3.94 -14.08 -6.15
C LYS A 78 3.66 -15.32 -5.29
N GLY A 79 4.00 -15.27 -4.01
CA GLY A 79 3.78 -16.36 -3.06
C GLY A 79 4.73 -17.55 -3.24
N THR A 80 5.82 -17.41 -4.00
CA THR A 80 6.72 -18.54 -4.26
C THR A 80 7.75 -18.73 -3.13
N ALA A 81 8.08 -19.98 -2.83
CA ALA A 81 9.14 -20.31 -1.87
C ALA A 81 10.52 -19.78 -2.30
N LYS A 82 10.74 -19.64 -3.62
CA LYS A 82 11.97 -19.07 -4.17
C LYS A 82 12.12 -17.59 -3.80
N GLU A 83 11.10 -16.78 -4.03
CA GLU A 83 11.08 -15.36 -3.65
C GLU A 83 11.25 -15.21 -2.13
N LEU A 84 10.54 -16.03 -1.36
CA LEU A 84 10.64 -16.03 0.11
C LEU A 84 12.07 -16.30 0.60
N ASN A 85 12.80 -17.20 -0.07
CA ASN A 85 14.20 -17.48 0.28
C ASN A 85 15.14 -16.31 -0.01
N GLN A 86 14.77 -15.44 -0.97
CA GLN A 86 15.50 -14.25 -1.36
C GLN A 86 15.14 -13.02 -0.52
N VAL A 87 14.12 -13.08 0.35
CA VAL A 87 13.80 -11.97 1.25
C VAL A 87 14.88 -11.82 2.32
N GLU A 88 15.47 -10.63 2.47
CA GLU A 88 16.48 -10.38 3.52
C GLU A 88 15.85 -10.21 4.90
N ASN A 89 14.69 -9.55 4.98
CA ASN A 89 13.98 -9.21 6.20
C ASN A 89 12.85 -10.18 6.51
N LYS A 90 13.14 -11.49 6.51
CA LYS A 90 12.14 -12.56 6.70
C LYS A 90 11.33 -12.41 8.00
N ALA A 91 11.92 -11.84 9.05
CA ALA A 91 11.23 -11.57 10.31
C ALA A 91 10.04 -10.62 10.16
N ASP A 92 10.06 -9.73 9.16
CA ASP A 92 8.99 -8.77 8.92
C ASP A 92 7.74 -9.44 8.35
N ILE A 93 7.85 -10.66 7.80
CA ILE A 93 6.68 -11.42 7.36
C ILE A 93 5.77 -11.75 8.54
N SER A 94 6.35 -12.21 9.66
CA SER A 94 5.57 -12.48 10.87
C SER A 94 4.99 -11.19 11.47
N ARG A 95 5.76 -10.09 11.43
CA ARG A 95 5.26 -8.77 11.87
C ARG A 95 4.08 -8.31 11.02
N LEU A 96 4.15 -8.50 9.70
CA LEU A 96 3.07 -8.15 8.78
C LEU A 96 1.79 -8.92 9.12
N VAL A 97 1.89 -10.23 9.38
CA VAL A 97 0.71 -11.03 9.77
C VAL A 97 0.06 -10.48 11.05
N VAL A 98 0.86 -10.13 12.07
CA VAL A 98 0.35 -9.54 13.32
C VAL A 98 -0.27 -8.17 13.06
N PHE A 99 0.40 -7.34 12.27
CA PHE A 99 -0.07 -6.01 11.90
C PHE A 99 -1.41 -6.06 11.15
N ASP A 100 -1.53 -6.88 10.11
CA ASP A 100 -2.77 -7.01 9.34
C ASP A 100 -3.92 -7.53 10.20
N THR A 101 -3.63 -8.40 11.18
CA THR A 101 -4.63 -8.86 12.14
C THR A 101 -5.07 -7.71 13.05
N PHE A 102 -4.13 -6.93 13.57
CA PHE A 102 -4.42 -5.80 14.46
C PHE A 102 -5.16 -4.65 13.74
N ALA A 103 -4.75 -4.35 12.51
CA ALA A 103 -5.32 -3.29 11.70
C ALA A 103 -6.62 -3.71 10.99
N CYS A 104 -7.08 -4.95 11.21
CA CYS A 104 -8.21 -5.56 10.50
C CYS A 104 -8.10 -5.40 8.98
N ASN A 105 -6.90 -5.59 8.43
CA ASN A 105 -6.65 -5.41 6.99
C ASN A 105 -7.31 -6.55 6.20
N SER A 106 -8.52 -6.25 5.73
CA SER A 106 -9.37 -7.19 5.01
C SER A 106 -8.85 -7.59 3.62
N ASP A 107 -7.84 -6.88 3.09
CA ASP A 107 -7.28 -7.20 1.77
C ASP A 107 -6.25 -8.33 1.85
N ARG A 108 -5.47 -8.37 2.92
CA ARG A 108 -4.41 -9.37 3.11
C ARG A 108 -4.79 -10.48 4.07
N HIS A 109 -5.76 -10.24 4.96
CA HIS A 109 -6.22 -11.21 5.93
C HIS A 109 -7.58 -11.81 5.58
N LEU A 110 -7.73 -13.11 5.84
CA LEU A 110 -9.02 -13.79 5.76
C LEU A 110 -9.93 -13.30 6.89
N ILE A 111 -10.88 -12.42 6.58
CA ILE A 111 -11.94 -12.08 7.53
C ILE A 111 -13.02 -13.16 7.45
N PHE A 112 -13.30 -13.79 8.59
CA PHE A 112 -14.52 -14.55 8.78
C PHE A 112 -15.62 -13.57 9.18
N ASP A 113 -16.78 -13.63 8.54
CA ASP A 113 -17.93 -12.87 8.99
C ASP A 113 -18.44 -13.38 10.35
N ASN A 114 -19.40 -12.65 10.96
CA ASN A 114 -20.01 -13.03 12.25
C ASN A 114 -20.76 -14.37 12.20
N ARG A 115 -20.86 -15.02 11.04
CA ARG A 115 -21.46 -16.34 10.81
C ARG A 115 -20.40 -17.41 10.53
N GLY A 116 -19.12 -17.07 10.64
CA GLY A 116 -17.99 -17.96 10.37
C GLY A 116 -17.74 -18.21 8.88
N GLN A 117 -18.35 -17.43 7.98
CA GLN A 117 -18.14 -17.57 6.54
C GLN A 117 -16.94 -16.73 6.09
N LYS A 118 -16.11 -17.35 5.24
CA LYS A 118 -14.93 -16.73 4.65
C LYS A 118 -15.35 -15.60 3.71
N ARG A 119 -14.94 -14.36 3.99
CA ARG A 119 -14.92 -13.32 2.95
C ARG A 119 -13.74 -13.62 2.03
N GLU A 120 -14.02 -14.02 0.80
CA GLU A 120 -12.99 -14.21 -0.22
C GLU A 120 -12.58 -12.85 -0.79
N HIS A 121 -11.69 -12.16 -0.09
CA HIS A 121 -10.81 -11.19 -0.72
C HIS A 121 -9.43 -11.41 -0.14
N ARG A 122 -8.54 -12.04 -0.92
CA ARG A 122 -7.13 -12.23 -0.57
C ARG A 122 -6.31 -11.63 -1.70
N ASN A 123 -5.92 -10.38 -1.52
CA ASN A 123 -5.01 -9.66 -2.39
C ASN A 123 -3.58 -9.85 -1.89
N ASP A 124 -3.00 -11.01 -2.19
CA ASP A 124 -1.59 -11.30 -1.93
C ASP A 124 -0.65 -10.29 -2.66
N GLY A 125 -1.18 -9.56 -3.65
CA GLY A 125 -0.48 -8.53 -4.42
C GLY A 125 -0.01 -7.33 -3.60
N ASN A 126 -0.57 -7.05 -2.42
CA ASN A 126 -0.19 -5.87 -1.65
C ASN A 126 1.15 -6.03 -0.88
N VAL A 127 1.91 -7.12 -1.10
CA VAL A 127 3.26 -7.30 -0.52
C VAL A 127 4.24 -6.97 -1.61
N PHE A 128 5.07 -5.94 -1.42
CA PHE A 128 6.08 -5.57 -2.41
C PHE A 128 7.44 -6.14 -2.06
N LEU A 129 8.14 -6.68 -3.05
CA LEU A 129 9.52 -7.13 -2.94
C LEU A 129 10.42 -6.18 -3.73
N SER A 130 11.03 -5.25 -3.01
CA SER A 130 11.94 -4.25 -3.54
C SER A 130 13.36 -4.80 -3.77
N GLN A 131 14.05 -4.29 -4.79
CA GLN A 131 15.39 -4.69 -5.20
C GLN A 131 16.52 -3.86 -4.55
N ASP A 132 16.18 -2.91 -3.68
CA ASP A 132 17.13 -2.06 -2.94
C ASP A 132 17.75 -2.76 -1.71
N ALA A 133 17.83 -4.09 -1.77
CA ALA A 133 18.36 -4.97 -0.74
C ALA A 133 19.85 -5.32 -1.00
N ALA A 134 20.42 -6.18 -0.15
CA ALA A 134 21.73 -6.78 -0.44
C ALA A 134 21.74 -7.49 -1.82
N PRO A 135 22.90 -7.65 -2.49
CA PRO A 135 22.96 -8.27 -3.82
C PRO A 135 22.27 -9.64 -3.88
N LYS A 136 21.35 -9.80 -4.85
CA LYS A 136 20.51 -11.00 -5.05
C LYS A 136 19.45 -11.26 -3.97
N MET A 137 19.27 -10.33 -3.03
CA MET A 137 18.20 -10.34 -2.06
C MET A 137 17.09 -9.38 -2.48
N LEU A 138 15.93 -9.53 -1.85
CA LEU A 138 14.76 -8.68 -1.98
C LEU A 138 14.39 -8.17 -0.58
N ARG A 139 13.92 -6.93 -0.49
CA ARG A 139 13.39 -6.38 0.75
C ARG A 139 11.88 -6.34 0.67
N LEU A 140 11.22 -6.99 1.61
CA LEU A 140 9.78 -6.87 1.78
C LEU A 140 9.45 -5.44 2.22
N ARG A 141 8.49 -4.81 1.55
CA ARG A 141 7.86 -3.55 1.93
C ARG A 141 6.35 -3.70 1.93
N VAL A 142 5.71 -3.09 2.91
CA VAL A 142 4.25 -3.11 3.06
C VAL A 142 3.67 -1.86 2.42
N TYR A 143 2.59 -2.02 1.69
CA TYR A 143 1.86 -0.94 1.03
C TYR A 143 0.41 -1.34 0.82
N ASP A 144 -0.37 -0.36 0.38
CA ASP A 144 -1.79 -0.49 0.08
C ASP A 144 -2.64 -0.86 1.30
N HIS A 145 -2.77 0.11 2.21
CA HIS A 145 -3.61 0.01 3.40
C HIS A 145 -4.99 0.66 3.19
N THR A 146 -5.44 0.79 1.94
CA THR A 146 -6.68 1.49 1.57
C THR A 146 -7.93 0.95 2.24
N ILE A 147 -7.95 -0.34 2.60
CA ILE A 147 -9.04 -1.00 3.32
C ILE A 147 -8.64 -1.54 4.70
N ALA A 148 -7.57 -1.00 5.27
CA ALA A 148 -7.24 -1.18 6.68
C ALA A 148 -8.04 -0.21 7.55
N ILE A 149 -8.21 -0.55 8.83
CA ILE A 149 -8.85 0.32 9.84
C ILE A 149 -10.30 0.67 9.44
N THR A 150 -11.02 -0.34 8.95
CA THR A 150 -12.46 -0.21 8.71
C THR A 150 -13.23 -0.51 10.01
N PRO A 151 -14.24 0.31 10.38
CA PRO A 151 -15.06 0.10 11.57
C PRO A 151 -15.89 -1.19 11.54
#